data_AF-A0A2I1HW02-F1
#
_entry.id   AF-A0A2I1HW02-F1
#
_cell.length_a   1.000
_cell.length_b   1.000
_cell.length_c   1.000
_cell.angle_alpha   90.00
_cell.angle_beta   90.00
_cell.angle_gamma   90.00
#
_symmetry.space_group_name_H-M   'P 1'
#
loop_
_entity.id
_entity.type
_entity.pdbx_description
1 polymer ?
#
loop_
_entity_poly.entity_id
_entity_poly.type
_entity_poly.pdbx_seq_one_letter_code
_entity_poly.pdbx_strand_id
1 'polypeptide(L)'
;MESIVSEPEPTVNQTNKRKQTTLNHYMPSFTKQDQEELESLLVRAFCSTGIPFNVIENVDFQAFLQKACPSFHILSRHTLSVMDGQT
;
A
#
# COMPACT_ATOMS: atom_id res chain seq x y z
N MET A 1 -30.04 58.54 -22.68
CA MET A 1 -29.58 58.00 -21.39
C MET A 1 -30.16 56.60 -21.28
N GLU A 2 -29.46 55.59 -21.80
CA GLU A 2 -29.92 54.20 -21.73
C GLU A 2 -29.19 53.53 -20.57
N SER A 3 -29.95 53.19 -19.53
CA SER A 3 -29.43 52.55 -18.32
C SER A 3 -29.41 51.04 -18.55
N ILE A 4 -28.21 50.51 -18.72
CA ILE A 4 -27.97 49.08 -18.94
C ILE A 4 -28.11 48.40 -17.58
N VAL A 5 -29.17 47.61 -17.40
CA VAL A 5 -29.34 46.76 -16.22
C VAL A 5 -28.23 45.70 -16.26
N SER A 6 -27.36 45.70 -15.25
CA SER A 6 -26.25 44.75 -15.17
C SER A 6 -26.78 43.38 -14.78
N GLU A 7 -26.49 42.38 -15.62
CA GLU A 7 -26.73 40.96 -15.37
C GLU A 7 -25.90 40.49 -14.18
N PRO A 8 -26.42 39.64 -13.27
CA PRO A 8 -25.61 39.09 -12.20
C PRO A 8 -24.68 37.99 -12.74
N GLU A 9 -23.38 38.12 -12.51
CA GLU A 9 -22.39 37.07 -12.80
C GLU A 9 -22.75 35.78 -12.05
N PRO A 10 -22.69 34.60 -12.71
CA PRO A 10 -22.84 33.33 -12.01
C PRO A 10 -21.61 33.12 -11.14
N THR A 11 -21.79 33.23 -9.83
CA THR A 11 -20.75 32.90 -8.85
C THR A 11 -20.42 31.41 -9.01
N VAL A 12 -19.25 31.13 -9.57
CA VAL A 12 -18.74 29.77 -9.75
C VAL A 12 -18.52 29.17 -8.36
N ASN A 13 -19.52 28.43 -7.89
CA ASN A 13 -19.41 27.62 -6.69
C ASN A 13 -18.18 26.73 -6.84
N GLN A 14 -17.17 26.95 -6.00
CA GLN A 14 -16.05 26.03 -5.80
C GLN A 14 -16.64 24.70 -5.35
N THR A 15 -16.95 23.85 -6.33
CA THR A 15 -17.17 22.44 -6.08
C THR A 15 -15.84 21.92 -5.59
N ASN A 16 -15.76 21.66 -4.29
CA ASN A 16 -14.74 20.79 -3.72
C ASN A 16 -14.74 19.52 -4.55
N LYS A 17 -13.80 19.43 -5.50
CA LYS A 17 -13.59 18.25 -6.33
C LYS A 17 -13.11 17.16 -5.38
N ARG A 18 -14.06 16.48 -4.73
CA ARG A 18 -13.82 15.22 -4.05
C ARG A 18 -13.10 14.36 -5.09
N LYS A 19 -11.82 14.07 -4.84
CA LYS A 19 -11.01 13.24 -5.73
C LYS A 19 -11.70 11.90 -5.82
N GLN A 20 -12.51 11.72 -6.86
CA GLN A 20 -13.12 10.45 -7.19
C GLN A 20 -11.99 9.61 -7.76
N THR A 21 -11.32 8.85 -6.90
CA THR A 21 -10.47 7.76 -7.35
C THR A 21 -11.38 6.77 -8.06
N THR A 22 -11.17 6.63 -9.36
CA THR A 22 -11.76 5.54 -10.14
C THR A 22 -11.47 4.23 -9.41
N LEU A 23 -12.49 3.38 -9.26
CA LEU A 23 -12.38 2.04 -8.64
C LEU A 23 -11.21 1.21 -9.20
N ASN A 24 -10.75 1.53 -10.41
CA ASN A 24 -9.55 0.98 -11.07
C ASN A 24 -8.24 1.18 -10.28
N HIS A 25 -8.20 2.12 -9.33
CA HIS A 25 -7.04 2.38 -8.46
C HIS A 25 -7.31 2.11 -6.99
N TYR A 26 -8.45 1.49 -6.67
CA TYR A 26 -8.70 1.01 -5.31
C TYR A 26 -7.86 -0.25 -5.09
N MET A 27 -6.63 -0.08 -4.61
CA MET A 27 -5.94 -1.19 -3.96
C MET A 27 -6.55 -1.34 -2.56
N PRO A 28 -7.05 -2.53 -2.20
CA PRO A 28 -7.39 -2.83 -0.82
C PRO A 28 -6.17 -2.51 0.04
N SER A 29 -6.30 -1.55 0.95
CA SER A 29 -5.24 -1.28 1.91
C SER A 29 -5.18 -2.48 2.86
N PHE A 30 -3.99 -3.07 3.00
CA PHE A 30 -3.75 -4.05 4.05
C PHE A 30 -4.03 -3.41 5.39
N THR A 31 -4.90 -4.04 6.17
CA THR A 31 -5.04 -3.67 7.58
C THR A 31 -3.79 -4.11 8.32
N LYS A 32 -3.59 -3.57 9.52
CA LYS A 32 -2.47 -3.99 10.37
C LYS A 32 -2.50 -5.50 10.66
N GLN A 33 -3.70 -6.07 10.81
CA GLN A 33 -3.88 -7.50 11.04
C GLN A 33 -3.42 -8.32 9.82
N ASP A 34 -3.77 -7.88 8.61
CA ASP A 34 -3.35 -8.58 7.38
C ASP A 34 -1.82 -8.58 7.23
N GLN A 35 -1.15 -7.50 7.65
CA GLN A 35 0.31 -7.43 7.67
C GLN A 35 0.90 -8.43 8.69
N GLU A 36 0.36 -8.51 9.90
CA GLU A 36 0.81 -9.45 10.94
C GLU A 36 0.62 -10.92 10.49
N GLU A 37 -0.49 -11.25 9.81
CA GLU A 37 -0.73 -12.58 9.24
C GLU A 37 0.25 -12.91 8.11
N LEU A 38 0.50 -11.96 7.19
CA LEU A 38 1.47 -12.16 6.11
C LEU A 38 2.90 -12.31 6.63
N GLU A 39 3.28 -11.54 7.65
CA GLU A 39 4.58 -11.68 8.31
C GLU A 39 4.72 -13.07 8.97
N SER A 40 3.68 -13.55 9.65
CA SER A 40 3.67 -14.90 10.24
C SER A 40 3.80 -16.00 9.18
N LEU A 41 3.08 -15.87 8.05
CA LEU A 41 3.19 -16.80 6.93
C LEU A 41 4.58 -16.78 6.30
N LEU A 42 5.17 -15.60 6.15
CA LEU A 42 6.52 -15.43 5.64
C LEU A 42 7.53 -16.11 6.57
N VAL A 43 7.49 -15.84 7.88
CA VAL A 43 8.33 -16.51 8.91
C VAL A 43 8.17 -18.02 8.83
N ARG A 44 6.94 -18.53 8.76
CA ARG A 44 6.69 -19.98 8.62
C ARG A 44 7.29 -20.53 7.33
N ALA A 45 7.18 -19.85 6.20
CA ALA A 45 7.80 -20.29 4.96
C ALA A 45 9.33 -20.35 5.09
N PHE A 46 9.96 -19.37 5.74
CA PHE A 46 11.39 -19.40 6.08
C PHE A 46 11.76 -20.61 6.92
N CYS A 47 11.09 -20.81 8.04
CA CYS A 47 11.47 -21.83 9.03
C CYS A 47 11.11 -23.25 8.57
N SER A 48 9.99 -23.43 7.86
CA SER A 48 9.46 -24.76 7.52
C SER A 48 9.85 -25.25 6.13
N THR A 49 10.01 -24.36 5.16
CA THR A 49 10.35 -24.74 3.77
C THR A 49 11.80 -24.43 3.40
N GLY A 50 12.56 -23.82 4.32
CA GLY A 50 13.99 -23.56 4.13
C GLY A 50 14.27 -22.51 3.07
N ILE A 51 13.36 -21.55 2.87
CA ILE A 51 13.60 -20.43 1.96
C ILE A 51 14.88 -19.72 2.45
N PRO A 52 15.93 -19.64 1.62
CA PRO A 52 17.16 -19.03 2.06
C PRO A 52 17.01 -17.50 2.12
N PHE A 53 17.70 -16.86 3.07
CA PHE A 53 17.67 -15.40 3.26
C PHE A 53 18.07 -14.62 1.99
N ASN A 54 18.82 -15.22 1.08
CA ASN A 54 19.16 -14.60 -0.19
C ASN A 54 17.94 -14.34 -1.09
N VAL A 55 16.81 -15.06 -0.92
CA VAL A 55 15.59 -14.87 -1.71
C VAL A 55 14.84 -13.61 -1.26
N ILE A 56 14.69 -13.39 0.04
CA ILE A 56 14.03 -12.18 0.56
C ILE A 56 14.87 -10.92 0.42
N GLU A 57 16.19 -11.05 0.40
CA GLU A 57 17.11 -9.94 0.16
C GLU A 57 17.32 -9.67 -1.33
N ASN A 58 16.83 -10.55 -2.19
CA ASN A 58 16.92 -10.35 -3.63
C ASN A 58 16.09 -9.12 -4.02
N VAL A 59 16.75 -8.12 -4.61
CA VAL A 59 16.14 -6.86 -5.03
C VAL A 59 15.02 -7.04 -6.04
N ASP A 60 15.12 -8.00 -6.96
CA ASP A 60 14.06 -8.26 -7.94
C ASP A 60 12.85 -8.92 -7.29
N PHE A 61 13.06 -9.82 -6.33
CA PHE A 61 11.99 -10.42 -5.54
C PHE A 61 11.27 -9.37 -4.68
N GLN A 62 12.02 -8.47 -4.04
CA GLN A 62 11.46 -7.34 -3.31
C GLN A 62 10.65 -6.44 -4.25
N ALA A 63 11.22 -6.07 -5.41
CA ALA A 63 10.54 -5.23 -6.39
C ALA A 63 9.26 -5.89 -6.95
N PHE A 64 9.30 -7.20 -7.19
CA PHE A 64 8.14 -8.00 -7.59
C PHE A 64 7.04 -7.93 -6.53
N LEU A 65 7.38 -8.18 -5.26
CA LEU A 65 6.43 -8.10 -4.15
C LEU A 65 5.88 -6.69 -3.94
N GLN A 66 6.70 -5.65 -4.08
CA GLN A 66 6.24 -4.25 -4.01
C GLN A 66 5.30 -3.89 -5.17
N LYS A 67 5.50 -4.47 -6.35
CA LYS A 67 4.60 -4.27 -7.49
C LYS A 67 3.29 -5.03 -7.33
N ALA A 68 3.35 -6.27 -6.82
CA ALA A 68 2.17 -7.09 -6.56
C ALA A 68 1.37 -6.59 -5.35
N CYS A 69 2.06 -6.07 -4.34
CA CYS A 69 1.50 -5.63 -3.08
C CYS A 69 2.31 -4.42 -2.51
N PRO A 70 1.99 -3.19 -2.92
CA PRO A 70 2.74 -1.98 -2.54
C PRO A 70 2.74 -1.67 -1.05
N SER A 71 1.75 -2.19 -0.30
CA SER A 71 1.65 -1.99 1.15
C SER A 71 2.39 -3.05 1.95
N PHE A 72 2.92 -4.10 1.32
CA PHE A 72 3.60 -5.16 2.03
C PHE A 72 5.00 -4.74 2.45
N HIS A 73 5.32 -4.88 3.73
CA HIS A 73 6.68 -4.69 4.22
C HIS A 73 7.37 -6.05 4.37
N ILE A 74 8.48 -6.24 3.67
CA ILE A 74 9.32 -7.44 3.81
C ILE A 74 10.18 -7.28 5.05
N LEU A 75 10.09 -8.25 5.96
CA LEU A 75 10.91 -8.27 7.17
C LEU A 75 12.40 -8.43 6.83
N SER A 76 13.24 -7.72 7.58
CA SER A 76 14.69 -7.87 7.47
C SER A 76 15.14 -9.24 7.98
N ARG A 77 16.29 -9.73 7.50
CA ARG A 77 16.95 -10.94 8.03
C ARG A 77 17.08 -10.91 9.56
N HIS A 78 17.45 -9.76 10.13
CA HIS A 78 17.62 -9.62 11.57
C HIS A 78 16.30 -9.83 12.31
N THR A 79 15.22 -9.23 11.81
CA THR A 79 13.88 -9.40 12.38
C THR A 79 13.42 -10.85 12.31
N LEU A 80 13.59 -11.48 11.15
CA LEU A 80 13.21 -12.89 10.95
C LEU A 80 14.02 -13.83 11.84
N SER A 81 15.33 -13.60 12.00
CA SER A 81 16.19 -14.40 12.87
C SER A 81 15.83 -14.27 14.35
N VAL A 82 15.34 -13.10 14.79
CA VAL A 82 14.87 -12.90 16.18
C VAL A 82 13.52 -13.58 16.42
N MET A 83 12.68 -13.69 15.38
CA MET A 83 11.38 -14.35 15.46
C MET A 83 11.51 -15.88 15.43
N ASP A 84 12.47 -16.43 14.69
CA ASP A 84 12.80 -17.86 14.67
C ASP A 84 13.23 -18.38 16.06
N GLY A 85 14.07 -17.61 16.77
CA GLY A 85 14.58 -18.00 18.10
C GLY A 85 13.59 -17.86 19.26
N GLN A 86 12.34 -17.46 19.02
CA GLN A 86 11.29 -17.31 20.05
C GLN A 86 10.15 -18.35 19.93
N THR A 87 10.17 -19.18 18.88
CA THR A 87 9.26 -20.33 18.70
C THR A 87 9.79 -21.59 19.38
#